data_AF-A0A383A3B1-F1
#
_entry.id   AF-A0A383A3B1-F1
#
_cell.length_a   1.000
_cell.length_b   1.000
_cell.length_c   1.000
_cell.angle_alpha   90.00
_cell.angle_beta   90.00
_cell.angle_gamma   90.00
#
_symmetry.space_group_name_H-M   'P 1'
#
loop_
_entity.id
_entity.type
_entity.pdbx_description
1 polymer ?
#
loop_
_entity_poly.entity_id
_entity_poly.type
_entity_poly.pdbx_seq_one_letter_code
_entity_poly.pdbx_strand_id
1 'polypeptide(L)'
;MDLSLTLYDNLSFLWEIGLPFLVALTILVFVHEFGHYIVARWCGVRVEVFSIGFGKELKGWTDKNGTRWKIAAIPLGGYVKMFGEVELLDESSKNEDTGHSMTPQEKEVSFMYKSLPQRTAIVLA
;
A
#
# COMPACT_ATOMS: atom_id res chain seq x y z
N MET A 1 -19.16 -30.10 28.45
CA MET A 1 -18.79 -28.72 28.07
C MET A 1 -19.94 -28.19 27.25
N ASP A 2 -20.52 -27.07 27.66
CA ASP A 2 -21.72 -26.51 27.02
C ASP A 2 -21.32 -25.78 25.72
N LEU A 3 -21.84 -26.26 24.59
CA LEU A 3 -21.56 -25.69 23.28
C LEU A 3 -22.00 -24.22 23.19
N SER A 4 -23.06 -23.84 23.92
CA SER A 4 -23.58 -22.47 23.93
C SER A 4 -22.61 -21.50 24.62
N LEU A 5 -21.99 -21.94 25.72
CA LEU A 5 -20.97 -21.16 26.42
C LEU A 5 -19.72 -20.99 25.55
N THR A 6 -19.25 -22.06 24.90
CA THR A 6 -18.09 -21.98 24.01
C THR A 6 -18.32 -21.07 22.80
N LEU A 7 -19.52 -21.07 22.22
CA LEU A 7 -19.85 -20.17 21.11
C LEU A 7 -19.94 -18.70 21.56
N TYR A 8 -20.50 -18.46 22.75
CA TYR A 8 -20.56 -17.12 23.33
C TYR A 8 -19.16 -16.57 23.62
N ASP A 9 -18.28 -17.37 24.22
CA ASP A 9 -16.90 -16.99 24.54
C ASP A 9 -16.07 -16.70 23.27
N ASN A 10 -16.27 -17.47 22.20
CA ASN A 10 -15.60 -17.21 20.92
C ASN A 10 -16.11 -15.92 20.25
N LEU A 11 -17.42 -15.67 20.30
CA LEU A 11 -18.02 -14.48 19.70
C LEU A 11 -17.63 -13.22 20.48
N SER A 12 -17.61 -13.28 21.81
CA SER A 12 -17.15 -12.18 22.66
C SER A 12 -15.67 -11.88 22.41
N PHE A 13 -14.82 -12.89 22.29
CA PHE A 13 -13.41 -12.69 21.93
C PHE A 13 -13.24 -11.95 20.58
N LEU A 14 -13.96 -12.39 19.54
CA LEU A 14 -13.90 -11.74 18.22
C LEU A 14 -14.41 -10.30 18.26
N TRP A 15 -15.45 -10.03 19.04
CA TRP A 15 -16.05 -8.72 19.16
C TRP A 15 -15.19 -7.75 19.99
N GLU A 16 -14.68 -8.21 21.14
CA GLU A 16 -13.96 -7.38 22.10
C GLU A 16 -12.49 -7.19 21.75
N ILE A 17 -11.87 -8.15 21.07
CA ILE A 17 -10.45 -8.09 20.71
C ILE A 17 -10.28 -8.07 19.20
N GLY A 18 -10.91 -9.00 18.49
CA GLY A 18 -10.71 -9.15 17.04
C GLY A 18 -11.05 -7.88 16.26
N LEU A 19 -12.25 -7.34 16.45
CA LEU A 19 -12.71 -6.13 15.76
C LEU A 19 -11.83 -4.90 16.07
N PRO A 20 -11.59 -4.50 17.34
CA PRO A 20 -10.75 -3.34 17.63
C PRO A 20 -9.30 -3.55 17.20
N PHE A 21 -8.76 -4.77 17.29
CA PHE A 21 -7.43 -5.09 16.77
C PHE A 21 -7.34 -4.85 15.26
N LEU A 22 -8.32 -5.33 14.48
CA LEU A 22 -8.36 -5.10 13.03
C LEU A 22 -8.44 -3.61 12.70
N VAL A 23 -9.30 -2.86 13.39
CA VAL A 23 -9.42 -1.40 13.20
C VAL A 23 -8.09 -0.69 13.51
N ALA A 24 -7.48 -1.01 14.65
CA ALA A 24 -6.19 -0.42 15.04
C ALA A 24 -5.08 -0.77 14.05
N LEU A 25 -5.01 -2.03 13.60
CA LEU A 25 -4.04 -2.48 12.62
C LEU A 25 -4.23 -1.78 11.27
N THR A 26 -5.47 -1.65 10.78
CA THR A 26 -5.76 -0.93 9.53
C THR A 26 -5.34 0.53 9.60
N ILE A 27 -5.59 1.21 10.73
CA ILE A 27 -5.16 2.60 10.94
C ILE A 27 -3.63 2.69 10.99
N LEU A 28 -2.98 1.79 11.74
CA LEU A 28 -1.52 1.75 11.86
C LEU A 28 -0.86 1.59 10.50
N VAL A 29 -1.28 0.59 9.73
CA VAL A 29 -0.71 0.34 8.40
C VAL A 29 -1.02 1.51 7.47
N PHE A 30 -2.26 2.05 7.48
CA PHE A 30 -2.58 3.23 6.68
C PHE A 30 -1.62 4.40 6.95
N VAL A 31 -1.33 4.69 8.22
CA VAL A 31 -0.40 5.77 8.58
C VAL A 31 1.03 5.45 8.14
N HIS A 32 1.48 4.20 8.27
CA HIS A 32 2.79 3.75 7.78
C HIS A 32 2.93 3.91 6.26
N GLU A 33 1.97 3.40 5.49
CA GLU A 33 1.94 3.59 4.03
C GLU A 33 1.89 5.07 3.65
N PHE A 34 1.14 5.88 4.41
CA PHE A 34 1.09 7.31 4.20
C PHE A 34 2.44 7.99 4.45
N GLY A 35 3.26 7.47 5.36
CA GLY A 35 4.66 7.83 5.54
C GLY A 35 5.46 7.64 4.25
N HIS A 36 5.44 6.42 3.69
CA HIS A 36 6.11 6.10 2.41
C HIS A 36 5.65 7.05 1.30
N TYR A 37 4.34 7.27 1.19
CA TYR A 37 3.75 8.17 0.20
C TYR A 37 4.29 9.60 0.33
N ILE A 38 4.23 10.18 1.54
CA ILE A 38 4.68 11.56 1.75
C ILE A 38 6.16 11.70 1.43
N VAL A 39 7.00 10.80 1.95
CA VAL A 39 8.45 10.89 1.78
C VAL A 39 8.82 10.69 0.30
N ALA A 40 8.15 9.78 -0.41
CA ALA A 40 8.31 9.61 -1.84
C ALA A 40 7.97 10.90 -2.61
N ARG A 41 6.84 11.54 -2.29
CA ARG A 41 6.42 12.81 -2.90
C ARG A 41 7.40 13.95 -2.61
N TRP A 42 7.94 14.04 -1.40
CA TRP A 42 8.97 15.04 -1.05
C TRP A 42 10.29 14.79 -1.78
N CYS A 43 10.64 13.53 -2.02
CA CYS A 43 11.81 13.16 -2.82
C CYS A 43 11.59 13.33 -4.34
N GLY A 44 10.42 13.80 -4.76
CA GLY A 44 10.05 13.95 -6.17
C GLY A 44 9.90 12.62 -6.91
N VAL A 45 9.54 11.55 -6.19
CA VAL A 45 9.18 10.26 -6.77
C VAL A 45 7.70 10.28 -7.13
N ARG A 46 7.37 9.82 -8.33
CA ARG A 46 5.97 9.63 -8.74
C ARG A 46 5.44 8.37 -8.08
N VAL A 47 4.34 8.52 -7.33
CA VAL A 47 3.59 7.39 -6.77
C VAL A 47 2.46 7.06 -7.72
N GLU A 48 2.40 5.81 -8.19
CA GLU A 48 1.38 5.32 -9.11
C GLU A 48 0.13 4.85 -8.37
N VAL A 49 0.31 4.13 -7.26
CA VAL A 49 -0.78 3.55 -6.49
C VAL A 49 -0.55 3.78 -5.00
N PHE A 50 -1.62 4.16 -4.31
CA PHE A 50 -1.73 4.11 -2.86
C PHE A 50 -2.91 3.21 -2.50
N SER A 51 -2.67 2.06 -1.90
CA SER A 51 -3.72 1.09 -1.57
C SER A 51 -3.87 0.93 -0.07
N ILE A 52 -5.11 1.06 0.40
CA ILE A 52 -5.55 0.67 1.74
C ILE A 52 -6.13 -0.73 1.61
N GLY A 53 -5.44 -1.71 2.16
CA GLY A 53 -5.75 -3.13 2.03
C GLY A 53 -5.17 -3.79 0.78
N PHE A 54 -5.45 -5.09 0.67
CA PHE A 54 -5.03 -5.96 -0.43
C PHE A 54 -6.20 -6.58 -1.19
N GLY A 55 -5.88 -7.15 -2.35
CA GLY A 55 -6.80 -7.91 -3.19
C GLY A 55 -7.65 -7.03 -4.10
N LYS A 56 -8.91 -7.45 -4.31
CA LYS A 56 -9.82 -6.77 -5.23
C LYS A 56 -10.10 -5.34 -4.77
N GLU A 57 -9.89 -4.38 -5.66
CA GLU A 57 -10.29 -2.98 -5.44
C GLU A 57 -11.81 -2.90 -5.30
N LEU A 58 -12.27 -2.37 -4.16
CA LEU A 58 -13.68 -2.09 -3.90
C LEU A 58 -14.05 -0.69 -4.40
N LYS A 59 -13.15 0.27 -4.20
CA LYS A 59 -13.31 1.65 -4.60
C LYS A 59 -11.95 2.29 -4.83
N GLY A 60 -11.86 3.19 -5.79
CA GLY A 60 -10.66 4.00 -5.98
C GLY A 60 -10.90 5.23 -6.83
N TRP A 61 -9.94 6.14 -6.79
CA TRP A 61 -9.94 7.38 -7.54
C TRP A 61 -8.50 7.79 -7.86
N THR A 62 -8.32 8.55 -8.94
CA THR A 62 -7.01 9.12 -9.29
C THR A 62 -6.98 10.57 -8.85
N ASP A 63 -5.95 10.95 -8.09
CA ASP A 63 -5.77 12.33 -7.65
C ASP A 63 -5.13 13.21 -8.75
N LYS A 64 -5.03 14.52 -8.47
CA LYS A 64 -4.39 15.50 -9.37
C LYS A 64 -2.89 15.23 -9.63
N ASN A 65 -2.25 14.43 -8.77
CA ASN A 65 -0.85 14.07 -8.87
C ASN A 65 -0.64 12.81 -9.71
N GLY A 66 -1.71 12.19 -10.20
CA GLY A 66 -1.69 10.94 -10.97
C GLY A 66 -1.64 9.69 -10.10
N THR A 67 -1.76 9.79 -8.77
CA THR A 67 -1.77 8.63 -7.87
C THR A 67 -3.15 8.02 -7.83
N ARG A 68 -3.24 6.70 -8.08
CA ARG A 68 -4.46 5.91 -7.93
C ARG A 68 -4.61 5.49 -6.47
N TRP A 69 -5.53 6.14 -5.78
CA TRP A 69 -5.97 5.77 -4.43
C TRP A 69 -6.95 4.61 -4.52
N LYS A 70 -6.72 3.55 -3.74
CA LYS A 70 -7.53 2.33 -3.72
C LYS A 70 -7.90 1.96 -2.30
N ILE A 71 -9.11 1.44 -2.15
CA ILE A 71 -9.60 0.74 -0.97
C ILE A 71 -9.91 -0.68 -1.43
N ALA A 72 -9.22 -1.66 -0.88
CA ALA A 72 -9.32 -3.06 -1.28
C ALA A 72 -10.05 -3.90 -0.22
N ALA A 73 -10.45 -5.12 -0.62
CA ALA A 73 -11.33 -5.96 0.18
C ALA A 73 -10.72 -6.49 1.49
N ILE A 74 -9.40 -6.65 1.55
CA ILE A 74 -8.71 -7.23 2.71
C ILE A 74 -8.01 -6.12 3.49
N PRO A 75 -8.47 -5.75 4.71
CA PRO A 75 -7.95 -4.60 5.46
C PRO A 75 -6.66 -4.90 6.26
N LEU A 76 -6.01 -6.04 6.00
CA LEU A 76 -4.82 -6.54 6.71
C LEU A 76 -3.49 -5.96 6.16
N GLY A 77 -3.53 -4.78 5.54
CA GLY A 77 -2.33 -4.06 5.15
C GLY A 77 -2.59 -2.96 4.13
N GLY A 78 -1.64 -2.72 3.25
CA GLY A 78 -1.66 -1.70 2.22
C GLY A 78 -0.36 -1.74 1.43
N TYR A 79 -0.24 -0.90 0.41
CA TYR A 79 1.02 -0.72 -0.32
C TYR A 79 1.06 0.61 -1.07
N VAL A 80 2.28 1.11 -1.29
CA VAL A 80 2.58 2.28 -2.12
C VAL A 80 3.43 1.85 -3.31
N LYS A 81 2.85 1.86 -4.51
CA LYS A 81 3.58 1.54 -5.75
C LYS A 81 4.25 2.78 -6.31
N MET A 82 5.57 2.77 -6.40
CA MET A 82 6.35 3.89 -6.93
C MET A 82 6.77 3.67 -8.38
N PHE A 83 6.84 4.75 -9.15
CA PHE A 83 7.28 4.66 -10.53
C PHE A 83 8.74 4.19 -10.62
N GLY A 84 8.98 3.20 -11.48
CA GLY A 84 10.28 2.58 -11.67
C GLY A 84 10.67 1.58 -10.58
N GLU A 85 9.80 1.31 -9.60
CA GLU A 85 9.93 0.17 -8.71
C GLU A 85 9.56 -1.11 -9.46
N VAL A 86 10.41 -2.14 -9.36
CA VAL A 86 10.15 -3.45 -9.96
C VAL A 86 9.48 -4.30 -8.91
N GLU A 87 8.16 -4.48 -9.03
CA GLU A 87 7.41 -5.29 -8.09
C GLU A 87 7.03 -6.65 -8.69
N LEU A 88 7.34 -7.70 -7.94
CA LEU A 88 7.16 -9.12 -8.30
C LEU A 88 5.77 -9.67 -7.96
N LEU A 89 4.87 -8.85 -7.42
CA LEU A 89 3.65 -9.31 -6.72
C LEU A 89 2.35 -9.08 -7.48
N ASP A 90 2.40 -8.55 -8.70
CA ASP A 90 1.21 -8.18 -9.45
C ASP A 90 1.12 -8.98 -10.76
N GLU A 91 0.57 -10.20 -10.71
CA GLU A 91 0.21 -10.97 -11.91
C GLU A 91 -0.87 -10.26 -12.76
N SER A 92 -1.54 -9.25 -12.20
CA SER A 92 -2.51 -8.41 -12.91
C SER A 92 -1.86 -7.22 -13.65
N SER A 93 -0.57 -6.96 -13.42
CA SER A 93 0.23 -6.02 -14.21
C SER A 93 1.28 -6.74 -15.03
N LYS A 94 0.89 -7.78 -15.78
CA LYS A 94 1.54 -8.04 -17.08
C LYS A 94 1.14 -6.93 -18.04
N ASN A 95 1.74 -5.75 -17.87
CA ASN A 95 1.95 -4.85 -18.99
C ASN A 95 3.43 -4.48 -18.96
N GLU A 96 4.13 -5.20 -19.82
CA GLU A 96 5.23 -4.62 -20.59
C GLU A 96 6.45 -4.23 -19.76
N ASP A 97 7.28 -5.24 -19.48
CA ASP A 97 8.72 -5.12 -19.74
C ASP A 97 8.93 -4.86 -21.25
N THR A 98 8.42 -3.73 -21.73
CA THR A 98 8.92 -3.13 -22.96
C THR A 98 10.25 -2.55 -22.58
N GLY A 99 11.32 -2.97 -23.25
CA GLY A 99 12.66 -2.37 -23.18
C GLY A 99 12.70 -0.91 -23.66
N HIS A 100 11.78 -0.08 -23.17
CA HIS A 100 11.76 1.36 -23.33
C HIS A 100 12.77 1.93 -22.36
N SER A 101 13.91 2.35 -22.89
CA SER A 101 14.89 3.09 -22.13
C SER A 101 14.21 4.35 -21.58
N MET A 102 14.08 4.45 -20.26
CA MET A 102 13.39 5.56 -19.60
C MET A 102 13.95 6.89 -20.11
N THR A 103 13.06 7.81 -20.47
CA THR A 103 13.44 9.17 -20.85
C THR A 103 14.12 9.88 -19.67
N PRO A 104 14.95 10.92 -19.91
CA PRO A 104 15.57 11.69 -18.82
C PRO A 104 14.55 12.19 -17.79
N GLN A 105 13.37 12.62 -18.25
CA GLN A 105 12.28 13.11 -17.40
C GLN A 105 11.66 12.00 -16.54
N GLU A 106 11.55 10.78 -17.06
CA GLU A 106 11.08 9.62 -16.30
C GLU A 106 12.08 9.16 -15.25
N LYS A 107 13.37 9.26 -15.54
CA LYS A 107 14.43 8.96 -14.57
C LYS A 107 14.37 9.91 -13.38
N GLU A 108 14.07 11.19 -13.60
CA GLU A 108 13.94 12.17 -12.52
C GLU A 108 12.84 11.83 -11.52
N VAL A 109 11.75 11.20 -11.95
CA VAL A 109 10.62 10.84 -11.08
C VAL A 109 10.62 9.37 -10.64
N SER A 110 11.63 8.60 -11.05
CA SER A 110 11.77 7.18 -10.75
C SER A 110 12.43 6.93 -9.40
N PHE A 111 11.88 6.01 -8.62
CA PHE A 111 12.45 5.57 -7.34
C PHE A 111 13.89 5.08 -7.48
N MET A 112 14.17 4.29 -8.53
CA MET A 112 15.47 3.62 -8.71
C MET A 112 16.61 4.59 -9.03
N TYR A 113 16.29 5.77 -9.55
CA TYR A 113 17.26 6.81 -9.90
C TYR A 113 17.48 7.85 -8.78
N LYS A 114 16.80 7.71 -7.64
CA LYS A 114 17.04 8.56 -6.46
C LYS A 114 18.32 8.13 -5.72
N SER A 115 18.91 9.09 -5.00
CA SER A 115 20.08 8.82 -4.17
C SER A 115 19.77 7.80 -3.07
N LEU A 116 20.80 7.07 -2.60
CA LEU A 116 20.62 6.07 -1.56
C LEU A 116 19.94 6.61 -0.29
N PRO A 117 20.29 7.80 0.25
CA PRO A 117 19.60 8.35 1.42
C PRO A 117 18.12 8.61 1.17
N GLN A 118 17.75 9.08 -0.02
CA GLN A 118 16.35 9.29 -0.39
C GLN A 118 15.59 7.96 -0.46
N ARG A 119 16.17 6.95 -1.11
CA ARG A 119 15.55 5.63 -1.20
C ARG A 119 15.38 4.99 0.18
N THR A 120 16.39 5.09 1.03
CA THR A 120 16.33 4.60 2.41
C THR A 120 15.29 5.36 3.23
N ALA A 121 15.23 6.69 3.14
CA ALA A 121 14.21 7.47 3.84
C ALA A 121 12.79 7.10 3.41
N ILE A 122 12.58 6.85 2.12
CA ILE A 122 11.30 6.41 1.58
C ILE A 122 10.92 5.04 2.17
N VAL A 123 11.82 4.05 2.16
CA VAL A 123 11.54 2.68 2.61
C VAL A 123 11.40 2.56 4.14
N LEU A 124 11.96 3.50 4.92
CA LEU A 124 11.90 3.48 6.38
C LEU A 124 10.74 4.29 6.98
N ALA A 125 10.01 5.04 6.17
CA ALA A 125 8.89 5.87 6.62
C ALA A 125 7.73 5.03 7.18
#